data_AF-X1JXK6-F1
#
_entry.id   AF-X1JXK6-F1
#
_cell.length_a   1.000
_cell.length_b   1.000
_cell.length_c   1.000
_cell.angle_alpha   90.00
_cell.angle_beta   90.00
_cell.angle_gamma   90.00
#
_symmetry.space_group_name_H-M   'P 1'
#
loop_
_entity.id
_entity.type
_entity.pdbx_description
1 polymer ?
#
loop_
_entity_poly.entity_id
_entity_poly.type
_entity_poly.pdbx_seq_one_letter_code
_entity_poly.pdbx_strand_id
1 'polypeptide(L)'
;IQLLSYSELLGVEGKPGDFKAAILKRARSVNESLCTGCGICQEKCPWSTNSEFEQGLGKRKAIYVPYAQAIPNIPVIDRELCTYFLKGTCRACEKFCPIGAIDFNQVDQKIEVSVGAVILSPGLPSTPRSSE
;
A
#
# COMPACT_ATOMS: atom_id res chain seq x y z
N ILE A 1 16.49 8.05 8.83
CA ILE A 1 15.30 7.19 9.03
C ILE A 1 14.82 6.76 7.64
N GLN A 2 14.66 5.45 7.42
CA GLN A 2 14.08 4.92 6.18
C GLN A 2 12.62 4.54 6.45
N LEU A 3 11.69 5.10 5.68
CA LEU A 3 10.26 4.82 5.81
C LEU A 3 9.83 3.77 4.79
N LEU A 4 9.50 2.56 5.27
CA LEU A 4 8.97 1.48 4.44
C LEU A 4 7.45 1.41 4.62
N SER A 5 6.73 2.29 3.91
CA SER A 5 5.26 2.28 3.89
C SER A 5 4.72 1.12 3.03
N TYR A 6 3.48 0.70 3.28
CA TYR A 6 2.85 -0.44 2.59
C TYR A 6 3.74 -1.70 2.58
N SER A 7 4.37 -1.94 3.72
CA SER A 7 5.31 -3.04 3.94
C SER A 7 4.95 -3.77 5.23
N GLU A 8 5.30 -5.05 5.30
CA GLU A 8 4.97 -5.93 6.42
C GLU A 8 6.22 -6.69 6.88
N LEU A 9 6.41 -6.80 8.20
CA LEU A 9 7.49 -7.59 8.77
C LEU A 9 7.14 -9.08 8.67
N LEU A 10 7.93 -9.84 7.91
CA LEU A 10 7.75 -11.29 7.78
C LEU A 10 8.35 -12.07 8.95
N GLY A 11 9.46 -11.56 9.49
CA GLY A 11 10.15 -12.22 10.59
C GLY A 11 11.42 -11.49 11.01
N VAL A 12 11.89 -11.84 12.20
CA VAL A 12 13.17 -11.37 12.75
C VAL A 12 13.92 -12.58 13.28
N GLU A 13 15.16 -12.72 12.86
CA GLU A 13 16.08 -13.75 13.31
C GLU A 13 17.31 -13.08 13.98
N GLY A 14 18.05 -13.84 14.78
CA GLY A 14 19.28 -13.38 15.42
C GLY A 14 19.15 -13.16 16.93
N LYS A 15 20.00 -12.29 17.48
CA LYS A 15 20.16 -12.08 18.93
C LYS A 15 20.27 -10.59 19.25
N PRO A 16 20.09 -10.16 20.51
CA PRO A 16 20.26 -8.76 20.90
C PRO A 16 21.59 -8.17 20.39
N GLY A 17 21.52 -7.05 19.68
CA GLY A 17 22.66 -6.40 19.04
C GLY A 17 22.95 -6.84 17.60
N ASP A 18 22.36 -7.94 17.12
CA ASP A 18 22.56 -8.50 15.78
C ASP A 18 21.30 -9.24 15.29
N PHE A 19 20.31 -8.47 14.89
CA PHE A 19 19.07 -8.98 14.29
C PHE A 19 19.08 -8.81 12.78
N LYS A 20 18.47 -9.77 12.09
CA LYS A 20 18.14 -9.71 10.68
C LYS A 20 16.62 -9.71 10.52
N ALA A 21 16.07 -8.61 10.02
CA ALA A 21 14.65 -8.45 9.76
C ALA A 21 14.34 -8.70 8.27
N ALA A 22 13.39 -9.58 8.00
CA ALA A 22 12.84 -9.80 6.67
C ALA A 22 11.53 -9.03 6.50
N ILE A 23 11.46 -8.14 5.51
CA ILE A 23 10.34 -7.22 5.29
C ILE A 23 9.79 -7.46 3.88
N LEU A 24 8.48 -7.62 3.75
CA LEU A 24 7.77 -7.65 2.48
C LEU A 24 7.30 -6.24 2.14
N LYS A 25 7.88 -5.63 1.12
CA LYS A 25 7.36 -4.40 0.52
C LYS A 25 6.35 -4.75 -0.57
N ARG A 26 5.06 -4.48 -0.32
CA ARG A 26 3.99 -4.83 -1.25
C ARG A 26 4.01 -3.92 -2.48
N ALA A 27 3.65 -4.46 -3.63
CA ALA A 27 3.56 -3.72 -4.88
C ALA A 27 2.36 -2.77 -4.86
N ARG A 28 2.64 -1.46 -4.89
CA ARG A 28 1.60 -0.43 -5.04
C ARG A 28 0.95 -0.44 -6.42
N SER A 29 1.61 -1.05 -7.39
CA SER A 29 1.38 -0.94 -8.84
C SER A 29 1.44 0.51 -9.34
N VAL A 30 2.26 1.31 -8.64
CA VAL A 30 2.52 2.73 -8.87
C VAL A 30 3.99 3.00 -8.56
N ASN A 31 4.71 3.58 -9.51
CA ASN A 31 6.11 3.95 -9.32
C ASN A 31 6.22 5.18 -8.41
N GLU A 32 6.77 4.95 -7.21
CA GLU A 32 6.92 5.96 -6.15
C GLU A 32 7.86 7.12 -6.54
N SER A 33 8.85 6.90 -7.41
CA SER A 33 9.79 7.97 -7.79
C SER A 33 9.23 8.90 -8.86
N LEU A 34 8.26 8.44 -9.64
CA LEU A 34 7.59 9.23 -10.66
C LEU A 34 6.35 9.93 -10.10
N CYS A 35 5.58 9.24 -9.25
CA CYS A 35 4.26 9.68 -8.85
C CYS A 35 4.29 11.00 -8.06
N THR A 36 3.48 11.97 -8.51
CA THR A 36 3.34 13.29 -7.87
C THR A 36 2.19 13.38 -6.86
N GLY A 37 1.38 12.32 -6.72
CA GLY A 37 0.21 12.35 -5.83
C GLY A 37 -0.96 13.21 -6.30
N CYS A 38 -1.04 13.55 -7.60
CA CYS A 38 -2.05 14.49 -8.13
C CYS A 38 -3.52 14.02 -8.09
N GLY A 39 -3.81 12.75 -7.81
CA GLY A 39 -5.18 12.25 -7.61
C GLY A 39 -6.00 11.94 -8.88
N ILE A 40 -5.59 12.37 -10.08
CA ILE A 40 -6.35 12.16 -11.34
C ILE A 40 -6.75 10.70 -11.56
N CYS A 41 -5.84 9.76 -11.28
CA CYS A 41 -6.10 8.33 -11.43
C CYS A 41 -7.24 7.83 -10.52
N GLN A 42 -7.42 8.41 -9.35
CA GLN A 42 -8.49 8.09 -8.40
C GLN A 42 -9.83 8.61 -8.95
N GLU A 43 -9.87 9.85 -9.43
CA GLU A 43 -11.07 10.45 -10.05
C GLU A 43 -11.58 9.63 -11.24
N LYS A 44 -10.67 9.17 -12.09
CA LYS A 44 -11.01 8.43 -13.32
C LYS A 44 -11.28 6.95 -13.10
N CYS A 45 -11.05 6.42 -11.91
CA CYS A 45 -11.34 5.02 -11.61
C CYS A 45 -12.86 4.79 -11.52
N PRO A 46 -13.44 3.89 -12.33
CA PRO A 46 -14.87 3.62 -12.29
C PRO A 46 -15.26 2.72 -11.11
N TRP A 47 -14.31 1.96 -10.56
CA TRP A 47 -14.55 1.01 -9.47
C TRP A 47 -14.37 1.65 -8.11
N SER A 48 -15.30 1.37 -7.20
CA SER A 48 -15.31 1.86 -5.83
C SER A 48 -15.76 0.78 -4.86
N THR A 49 -15.28 0.86 -3.62
CA THR A 49 -15.71 0.04 -2.48
C THR A 49 -15.84 0.93 -1.24
N ASN A 50 -16.33 0.36 -0.14
CA ASN A 50 -16.39 1.03 1.14
C ASN A 50 -14.98 1.29 1.68
N SER A 51 -14.75 2.49 2.22
CA SER A 51 -13.45 2.88 2.77
C SER A 51 -13.22 2.26 4.15
N GLU A 52 -12.14 1.49 4.32
CA GLU A 52 -11.76 0.91 5.61
C GLU A 52 -11.34 1.99 6.60
N PHE A 53 -10.70 3.06 6.11
CA PHE A 53 -10.29 4.20 6.93
C PHE A 53 -11.49 4.94 7.52
N GLU A 54 -12.56 5.10 6.73
CA GLU A 54 -13.80 5.75 7.17
C GLU A 54 -14.79 4.76 7.80
N GLN A 55 -14.35 3.55 8.16
CA GLN A 55 -15.19 2.49 8.76
C GLN A 55 -16.45 2.18 7.94
N GLY A 56 -16.34 2.26 6.62
CA GLY A 56 -17.41 1.99 5.67
C GLY A 56 -18.44 3.11 5.50
N LEU A 57 -18.24 4.27 6.13
CA LEU A 57 -19.16 5.42 6.01
C LEU A 57 -19.03 6.14 4.66
N GLY A 58 -17.86 6.10 4.05
CA GLY A 58 -17.64 6.62 2.71
C GLY A 58 -17.06 5.58 1.76
N LYS A 59 -16.81 6.02 0.52
CA LYS A 59 -16.34 5.16 -0.56
C LYS A 59 -14.94 5.57 -1.00
N ARG A 60 -14.08 4.57 -1.18
CA ARG A 60 -12.80 4.73 -1.87
C ARG A 60 -12.83 4.08 -3.25
N LYS A 61 -11.85 4.42 -4.07
CA LYS A 61 -11.66 3.85 -5.41
C LYS A 61 -10.74 2.63 -5.36
N ALA A 62 -10.65 1.88 -6.46
CA ALA A 62 -9.70 0.77 -6.56
C ALA A 62 -8.24 1.24 -6.55
N ILE A 63 -7.95 2.39 -7.15
CA ILE A 63 -6.70 3.11 -6.92
C ILE A 63 -6.98 4.24 -5.93
N TYR A 64 -6.29 4.26 -4.80
CA TYR A 64 -6.64 5.14 -3.68
C TYR A 64 -5.43 5.56 -2.85
N VAL A 65 -5.58 6.67 -2.13
CA VAL A 65 -4.78 7.03 -0.96
C VAL A 65 -5.70 6.90 0.28
N PRO A 66 -5.23 6.39 1.44
CA PRO A 66 -6.11 6.14 2.59
C PRO A 66 -6.86 7.37 3.10
N TYR A 67 -6.21 8.54 3.10
CA TYR A 67 -6.78 9.84 3.48
C TYR A 67 -5.95 10.97 2.84
N ALA A 68 -6.48 12.19 2.80
CA ALA A 68 -5.90 13.29 2.02
C ALA A 68 -4.47 13.70 2.43
N GLN A 69 -4.11 13.55 3.70
CA GLN A 69 -2.79 13.90 4.25
C GLN A 69 -1.88 12.67 4.45
N ALA A 70 -2.14 11.54 3.78
CA ALA A 70 -1.33 10.34 3.96
C ALA A 70 0.12 10.57 3.50
N ILE A 71 1.07 10.00 4.25
CA ILE A 71 2.50 10.08 3.96
C ILE A 71 3.06 8.66 3.77
N PRO A 72 3.70 8.33 2.64
CA PRO A 72 3.82 9.17 1.45
C PRO A 72 2.46 9.30 0.72
N ASN A 73 2.23 10.45 0.06
CA ASN A 73 1.00 10.70 -0.70
C ASN A 73 1.06 10.03 -2.09
N ILE A 74 1.20 8.71 -2.07
CA ILE A 74 1.32 7.86 -3.26
C ILE A 74 0.18 6.84 -3.20
N PRO A 75 -0.64 6.74 -4.26
CA PRO A 75 -1.75 5.81 -4.28
C PRO A 75 -1.28 4.35 -4.35
N VAL A 76 -2.19 3.46 -3.98
CA VAL A 76 -2.07 2.01 -4.12
C VAL A 76 -3.22 1.51 -4.99
N ILE A 77 -2.95 0.54 -5.85
CA ILE A 77 -4.00 -0.21 -6.56
C ILE A 77 -4.37 -1.45 -5.75
N ASP A 78 -5.61 -1.48 -5.29
CA ASP A 78 -6.24 -2.65 -4.70
C ASP A 78 -6.46 -3.71 -5.78
N ARG A 79 -5.71 -4.81 -5.70
CA ARG A 79 -5.74 -5.90 -6.68
C ARG A 79 -7.01 -6.74 -6.59
N GLU A 80 -7.69 -6.76 -5.44
CA GLU A 80 -8.91 -7.52 -5.23
C GLU A 80 -10.14 -6.80 -5.79
N LEU A 81 -10.07 -5.47 -5.94
CA LEU A 81 -11.13 -4.66 -6.54
C LEU A 81 -10.85 -4.25 -8.00
N CYS A 82 -9.58 -4.09 -8.37
CA CYS A 82 -9.22 -3.53 -9.66
C CYS A 82 -9.50 -4.51 -10.81
N THR A 83 -10.38 -4.08 -11.72
CA THR A 83 -10.76 -4.89 -12.90
C THR A 83 -9.60 -5.22 -13.84
N TYR A 84 -8.51 -4.45 -13.83
CA TYR A 84 -7.30 -4.85 -14.55
C TYR A 84 -6.76 -6.18 -14.02
N PHE A 85 -6.59 -6.31 -12.71
CA PHE A 85 -6.03 -7.52 -12.10
C PHE A 85 -7.02 -8.68 -12.13
N LEU A 86 -8.33 -8.40 -12.06
CA LEU A 86 -9.36 -9.44 -12.10
C LEU A 86 -9.66 -9.96 -13.52
N LYS A 87 -9.64 -9.08 -14.54
CA LYS A 87 -10.14 -9.39 -15.90
C LYS A 87 -9.22 -8.94 -17.05
N GLY A 88 -8.18 -8.16 -16.77
CA GLY A 88 -7.23 -7.67 -17.77
C GLY A 88 -7.69 -6.51 -18.65
N THR A 89 -8.88 -5.92 -18.42
CA THR A 89 -9.51 -5.02 -19.40
C THR A 89 -9.41 -3.52 -19.06
N CYS A 90 -9.42 -3.13 -17.79
CA CYS A 90 -9.48 -1.71 -17.40
C CYS A 90 -8.08 -1.08 -17.33
N ARG A 91 -7.81 0.01 -18.06
CA ARG A 91 -6.54 0.76 -18.00
C ARG A 91 -6.73 2.27 -17.81
N ALA A 92 -7.84 2.68 -17.18
CA ALA A 92 -8.19 4.09 -17.03
C ALA A 92 -7.12 4.87 -16.24
N CYS A 93 -6.65 4.35 -15.10
CA CYS A 93 -5.63 5.01 -14.29
C CYS A 93 -4.31 5.20 -15.06
N GLU A 94 -3.88 4.21 -15.84
CA GLU A 94 -2.69 4.27 -16.70
C GLU A 94 -2.87 5.33 -17.79
N LYS A 95 -3.99 5.29 -18.53
CA LYS A 95 -4.30 6.21 -19.63
C LYS A 95 -4.34 7.68 -19.20
N PHE A 96 -4.86 7.98 -18.00
CA PHE A 96 -5.01 9.35 -17.51
C PHE A 96 -3.86 9.82 -16.61
N CYS A 97 -2.85 8.98 -16.36
CA CYS A 97 -1.69 9.38 -15.59
C CYS A 97 -0.75 10.25 -16.46
N PRO A 98 -0.57 11.55 -16.17
CA PRO A 98 0.19 12.45 -17.05
C PRO A 98 1.69 12.13 -17.12
N ILE A 99 2.20 11.46 -16.08
CA ILE A 99 3.62 11.14 -15.88
C ILE A 99 3.91 9.63 -16.08
N GLY A 100 2.90 8.83 -16.43
CA GLY A 100 3.07 7.39 -16.66
C GLY A 100 3.55 6.60 -15.44
N ALA A 101 3.11 6.96 -14.23
CA ALA A 101 3.57 6.31 -13.00
C ALA A 101 2.87 4.96 -12.70
N ILE A 102 1.85 4.56 -13.45
CA ILE A 102 1.15 3.28 -13.21
C ILE A 102 1.99 2.14 -13.78
N ASP A 103 2.26 1.13 -12.96
CA ASP A 103 2.98 -0.07 -13.37
C ASP A 103 2.27 -1.31 -12.83
N PHE A 104 1.47 -1.95 -13.68
CA PHE A 104 0.75 -3.16 -13.31
C PHE A 104 1.62 -4.40 -13.16
N ASN A 105 2.85 -4.38 -13.67
CA ASN A 105 3.78 -5.51 -13.59
C ASN A 105 4.63 -5.48 -12.33
N GLN A 106 4.49 -4.44 -11.50
CA GLN A 106 5.21 -4.36 -10.23
C GLN A 106 4.90 -5.58 -9.37
N VAL A 107 5.94 -6.19 -8.80
CA VAL A 107 5.84 -7.34 -7.89
C VAL A 107 6.32 -6.97 -6.50
N ASP A 108 5.86 -7.73 -5.51
CA ASP A 108 6.30 -7.55 -4.12
C ASP A 108 7.81 -7.79 -4.00
N GLN A 109 8.46 -7.02 -3.13
CA GLN A 109 9.90 -7.07 -2.93
C GLN A 109 10.20 -7.55 -1.50
N LYS A 110 11.12 -8.50 -1.37
CA LYS A 110 11.68 -8.89 -0.08
C LYS A 110 12.91 -8.04 0.21
N ILE A 111 12.89 -7.34 1.34
CA ILE A 111 13.97 -6.49 1.82
C ILE A 111 14.51 -7.13 3.10
N GLU A 112 15.83 -7.27 3.19
CA GLU A 112 16.51 -7.68 4.41
C GLU A 112 17.24 -6.48 5.02
N VAL A 113 17.07 -6.28 6.33
CA VAL A 113 17.73 -5.19 7.06
C VAL A 113 18.38 -5.75 8.32
N SER A 114 19.66 -5.45 8.52
CA SER A 114 20.39 -5.74 9.74
C SER A 114 20.20 -4.61 10.75
N VAL A 115 19.75 -4.93 11.97
CA VAL A 115 19.45 -3.95 13.03
C VAL A 115 19.93 -4.46 14.39
N GLY A 116 20.32 -3.55 15.29
CA GLY A 116 20.75 -3.92 16.65
C GLY A 116 19.61 -4.10 17.64
N ALA A 117 18.45 -3.47 17.39
CA ALA A 117 17.29 -3.48 18.27
C ALA A 117 15.99 -3.36 17.47
N VAL A 118 14.89 -3.85 18.05
CA VAL A 118 13.53 -3.80 17.47
C VAL A 118 12.58 -3.21 18.50
N ILE A 119 11.77 -2.23 18.07
CA ILE A 119 10.72 -1.61 18.88
C ILE A 119 9.37 -1.99 18.26
N LEU A 120 8.48 -2.60 19.04
CA LEU A 120 7.14 -2.97 18.59
C LEU A 120 6.13 -1.89 18.97
N SER A 121 5.44 -1.34 17.97
CA SER A 121 4.38 -0.35 18.14
C SER A 121 3.22 -0.54 17.14
N PRO A 122 2.58 -1.73 17.06
CA PRO A 122 1.54 -2.02 16.06
C PRO A 122 0.18 -1.37 16.33
N GLY A 123 0.01 -0.70 17.48
CA GLY A 123 -1.27 -0.10 17.89
C GLY A 123 -2.28 -1.13 18.41
N LEU A 124 -3.57 -0.78 18.35
CA LEU A 124 -4.70 -1.62 18.77
C LEU A 124 -5.74 -1.72 17.64
N PRO A 125 -6.48 -2.83 17.54
CA PRO A 125 -7.57 -2.96 16.58
C PRO A 125 -8.74 -2.01 16.91
N SER A 126 -9.51 -1.62 15.89
CA SER A 126 -10.70 -0.76 16.04
C SER A 126 -11.90 -1.47 16.67
N THR A 127 -11.91 -2.80 16.67
CA THR A 127 -12.90 -3.64 17.36
C THR A 127 -12.24 -4.32 18.56
N PRO A 128 -12.92 -4.45 19.72
CA PRO A 128 -12.39 -5.26 20.80
C PRO A 128 -12.12 -6.67 20.26
N ARG A 129 -10.95 -7.24 20.56
CA ARG A 129 -10.73 -8.67 20.30
C ARG A 129 -11.79 -9.43 21.07
N SER A 130 -12.74 -10.05 20.37
CA SER A 130 -13.51 -11.14 20.97
C SER A 130 -12.51 -12.18 21.42
N SER A 131 -12.52 -12.50 22.71
CA SER A 131 -11.73 -13.56 23.29
C SER A 131 -12.06 -14.88 22.58
N GLU A 132 -11.16 -15.34 21.72
CA GLU A 132 -11.01 -16.76 21.37
C GLU A 132 -10.03 -17.41 22.35
#